data_AF-A0A7M2XUK3-F1
#
_entry.id   AF-A0A7M2XUK3-F1
#
_cell.length_a   1.000
_cell.length_b   1.000
_cell.length_c   1.000
_cell.angle_alpha   90.00
_cell.angle_beta   90.00
_cell.angle_gamma   90.00
#
_symmetry.space_group_name_H-M   'P 1'
#
loop_
_entity.id
_entity.type
_entity.pdbx_description
1 polymer ?
#
loop_
_entity_poly.entity_id
_entity_poly.type
_entity_poly.pdbx_seq_one_letter_code
_entity_poly.pdbx_strand_id
1 'polypeptide(L)' 'MRVRADRDGNDLRLAIRSLRTGREVFLDALQLESLTWLDERAYTTLLTEPFGPE' A
#
# COMPACT_ATOMS: atom_id res chain seq x y z
N MET A 1 -12.59 2.22 2.46
CA MET A 1 -11.17 1.94 2.75
C MET A 1 -10.98 2.02 4.25
N ARG A 2 -10.15 1.16 4.84
CA ARG A 2 -9.75 1.28 6.25
C ARG A 2 -8.23 1.34 6.32
N VAL A 3 -7.72 2.28 7.10
CA VAL A 3 -6.29 2.46 7.37
C VAL A 3 -6.06 2.29 8.86
N ARG A 4 -5.06 1.51 9.25
CA ARG A 4 -4.67 1.33 10.66
C ARG A 4 -3.16 1.22 10.79
N ALA A 5 -2.64 1.65 11.92
CA ALA A 5 -1.31 1.24 12.35
C ALA A 5 -1.33 -0.25 12.69
N ASP A 6 -0.35 -0.99 12.18
CA ASP A 6 -0.11 -2.38 12.49
C ASP A 6 1.24 -2.48 13.22
N ARG A 7 1.18 -2.94 14.47
CA ARG A 7 2.34 -3.04 15.37
C ARG A 7 2.81 -4.48 15.56
N ASP A 8 2.08 -5.44 15.00
CA ASP A 8 2.33 -6.87 15.14
C ASP A 8 3.25 -7.43 14.04
N GLY A 9 3.68 -6.58 13.09
CA GLY A 9 4.63 -6.93 12.03
C GLY A 9 6.09 -6.76 12.44
N ASN A 10 7.00 -6.98 11.48
CA ASN A 10 8.46 -6.80 11.67
C ASN A 10 8.90 -5.34 11.91
N ASP A 11 7.97 -4.38 11.92
CA ASP A 11 8.11 -2.99 12.35
C ASP A 11 6.74 -2.29 12.31
N LEU A 12 6.65 -1.02 12.75
CA LEU A 12 5.45 -0.20 12.59
C LEU A 12 5.14 -0.01 11.11
N ARG A 13 3.97 -0.45 10.68
CA ARG A 13 3.50 -0.33 9.29
C ARG A 13 2.06 0.14 9.20
N LEU A 14 1.67 0.68 8.04
CA LEU A 14 0.29 0.97 7.72
C LEU A 14 -0.35 -0.25 7.06
N ALA A 15 -1.43 -0.76 7.66
CA ALA A 15 -2.29 -1.73 7.01
C ALA A 15 -3.45 -1.00 6.34
N ILE A 16 -3.60 -1.22 5.03
CA ILE A 16 -4.63 -0.60 4.20
C ILE A 16 -5.51 -1.70 3.62
N ARG A 17 -6.79 -1.68 3.99
CA ARG A 17 -7.78 -2.68 3.54
C ARG A 17 -8.84 -2.06 2.63
N SER A 18 -9.04 -2.69 1.48
CA SER A 18 -10.19 -2.46 0.60
C SER A 18 -11.43 -3.12 1.20
N LEU A 19 -12.47 -2.33 1.46
CA LEU A 19 -13.75 -2.86 1.95
C LEU A 19 -14.59 -3.48 0.82
N ARG A 20 -14.29 -3.16 -0.44
CA ARG A 20 -14.98 -3.70 -1.62
C ARG A 20 -14.47 -5.10 -1.97
N THR A 21 -13.16 -5.27 -1.98
CA THR A 21 -12.50 -6.50 -2.47
C THR A 21 -11.91 -7.36 -1.36
N GLY A 22 -11.87 -6.86 -0.12
CA GLY A 22 -11.24 -7.54 1.01
C GLY A 22 -9.71 -7.57 0.98
N ARG A 23 -9.07 -7.20 -0.15
CA ARG A 23 -7.62 -7.16 -0.29
C ARG A 23 -6.99 -6.17 0.69
N GLU A 24 -5.84 -6.54 1.25
CA GLU A 24 -5.09 -5.77 2.24
C GLU A 24 -3.62 -5.66 1.81
N VAL A 25 -3.05 -4.46 1.92
CA VAL A 25 -1.61 -4.21 1.75
C VAL A 25 -1.02 -3.67 3.03
N PHE A 26 0.30 -3.85 3.17
CA PHE A 26 1.09 -3.31 4.26
C PHE A 26 2.18 -2.41 3.68
N LEU A 27 2.35 -1.23 4.27
CA LEU A 27 3.37 -0.26 3.90
C LEU A 27 4.19 0.11 5.14
N ASP A 28 5.44 -0.33 5.20
CA ASP A 28 6.43 0.12 6.17
C ASP A 28 7.00 1.52 5.79
N ALA A 29 7.91 2.05 6.61
CA ALA A 29 8.49 3.36 6.39
C ALA A 29 9.22 3.49 5.04
N LEU A 30 9.96 2.45 4.63
CA LEU A 30 10.71 2.44 3.37
C LEU A 30 9.77 2.36 2.16
N GLN A 31 8.72 1.55 2.26
CA GLN A 31 7.69 1.44 1.23
C GLN A 31 6.92 2.74 1.07
N LEU A 32 6.60 3.44 2.17
CA LEU A 32 5.97 4.76 2.14
C LEU A 32 6.89 5.82 1.52
N GLU A 33 8.17 5.81 1.87
CA GLU A 33 9.17 6.70 1.25
C GLU A 33 9.28 6.45 -0.26
N SER A 34 9.32 5.18 -0.67
CA SER A 34 9.40 4.80 -2.08
C SER A 34 8.22 5.32 -2.91
N LEU A 35 7.03 5.47 -2.32
CA LEU A 35 5.87 6.07 -3.00
C LEU A 35 6.12 7.52 -3.42
N THR A 36 6.97 8.24 -2.68
CA THR A 36 7.30 9.65 -2.98
C THR A 36 8.29 9.79 -4.14
N TRP A 37 8.95 8.70 -4.53
CA TRP A 37 9.93 8.67 -5.62
C TRP A 37 9.35 8.15 -6.93
N LEU A 38 8.08 7.73 -6.94
CA LEU A 38 7.44 7.20 -8.14
C LEU A 38 7.30 8.30 -9.19
N ASP A 39 7.68 7.97 -10.43
CA ASP A 39 7.31 8.77 -11.58
C ASP A 39 5.80 8.65 -11.89
N GLU A 40 5.29 9.53 -12.75
CA GLU A 40 3.87 9.56 -13.13
C GLU A 40 3.35 8.21 -13.64
N ARG A 41 4.16 7.48 -14.41
CA ARG A 41 3.77 6.20 -15.01
C ARG A 41 3.65 5.12 -13.94
N ALA A 42 4.62 5.03 -13.05
CA ALA A 42 4.61 4.08 -11.94
C ALA A 42 3.47 4.39 -10.98
N TYR A 43 3.24 5.67 -10.68
CA TYR A 43 2.13 6.12 -9.83
C TYR A 43 0.76 5.78 -10.44
N THR A 44 0.57 6.02 -11.75
CA THR A 44 -0.67 5.69 -12.45
C THR A 44 -0.94 4.19 -12.42
N THR A 45 0.09 3.37 -12.70
CA THR A 45 -0.01 1.91 -12.63
C THR A 45 -0.42 1.44 -11.23
N LEU A 46 0.18 2.00 -10.18
CA LEU A 46 -0.17 1.68 -8.80
C LEU A 46 -1.64 1.99 -8.48
N LEU A 47 -2.17 3.11 -8.98
CA LEU A 47 -3.57 3.49 -8.74
C LEU A 47 -4.58 2.60 -9.49
N THR A 48 -4.21 2.10 -10.68
CA THR A 48 -5.08 1.22 -11.48
C THR A 48 -4.98 -0.24 -11.04
N GLU A 49 -3.77 -0.71 -10.72
CA GLU A 49 -3.47 -2.11 -10.40
C GLU A 49 -2.66 -2.22 -9.09
N PRO A 50 -3.21 -1.80 -7.94
CA PRO A 50 -2.48 -1.70 -6.68
C PRO A 50 -1.96 -3.03 -6.11
N PHE A 51 -2.37 -4.15 -6.70
CA PHE A 51 -1.98 -5.50 -6.28
C PHE A 51 -1.27 -6.27 -7.39
N GLY A 52 -0.90 -5.61 -8.49
CA GLY A 52 -0.43 -6.25 -9.71
C GLY A 52 -1.56 -6.88 -10.54
N PRO A 53 -1.22 -7.49 -11.68
CA PRO A 53 -2.17 -8.22 -12.52
C PRO A 53 -2.80 -9.40 -11.77
N GLU A 54 -3.98 -9.85 -12.21
CA GLU A 54 -4.66 -11.04 -11.66
C GLU A 54 -3.89 -12.35 -11.91
#